data_AF-A0A1F3MPD6-F1
#
_entry.id   AF-A0A1F3MPD6-F1
#
_cell.length_a   1.000
_cell.length_b   1.000
_cell.length_c   1.000
_cell.angle_alpha   90.00
_cell.angle_beta   90.00
_cell.angle_gamma   90.00
#
_symmetry.space_group_name_H-M   'P 1'
#
loop_
_entity.id
_entity.type
_entity.pdbx_description
1 polymer ?
#
loop_
_entity_poly.entity_id
_entity_poly.type
_entity_poly.pdbx_seq_one_letter_code
_entity_poly.pdbx_strand_id
1 'polypeptide(L)'
;MSAAFVVVSCKEMYIQEPEDGVTVISPVREKAVKAEISAGKTVKEEKAVGSGCLMSVPQRVINTHVLPGVEYNQVDLMGYEKLDLPTGDRLLIINWGCESYHLTFRFETSRFGTDTSRVRQWYSILTQLLYVIEPAIESPVKIQQGIDEIQRYLKQDSMPVAYDVPLTLHQDSVLSGMVFEQVKVLGDTAVRLDATFTISEI
;
A
#
# COMPACT_ATOMS: atom_id res chain seq x y z
N MET A 1 -8.76 16.36 38.52
CA MET A 1 -8.00 16.82 37.34
C MET A 1 -8.57 16.09 36.15
N SER A 2 -9.23 16.80 35.23
CA SER A 2 -9.93 16.21 34.09
C SER A 2 -9.04 16.35 32.86
N ALA A 3 -8.66 15.23 32.25
CA ALA A 3 -7.87 15.22 31.02
C ALA A 3 -8.83 15.32 29.83
N ALA A 4 -8.67 16.37 29.03
CA ALA A 4 -9.36 16.49 27.75
C ALA A 4 -8.64 15.64 26.71
N PHE A 5 -9.35 14.71 26.08
CA PHE A 5 -8.88 13.98 24.92
C PHE A 5 -9.19 14.78 23.67
N VAL A 6 -8.15 15.10 22.89
CA VAL A 6 -8.29 15.66 21.55
C VAL A 6 -8.37 14.49 20.58
N VAL A 7 -9.54 14.30 19.97
CA VAL A 7 -9.73 13.35 18.88
C VAL A 7 -9.22 14.00 17.60
N VAL A 8 -8.09 13.54 17.07
CA VAL A 8 -7.60 13.93 15.76
C VAL A 8 -8.25 13.01 14.73
N SER A 9 -9.15 13.57 13.91
CA SER A 9 -9.79 12.85 12.82
C SER A 9 -8.89 12.90 11.59
N CYS A 10 -8.26 11.77 11.24
CA CYS A 10 -7.63 11.59 9.94
C CYS A 10 -8.73 11.55 8.87
N LYS A 11 -8.79 12.60 8.05
CA LYS A 11 -9.70 12.69 6.91
C LYS A 11 -9.33 11.60 5.90
N GLU A 12 -10.31 10.77 5.52
CA GLU A 12 -10.17 9.82 4.42
C GLU A 12 -9.68 10.55 3.16
N MET A 13 -8.50 10.15 2.69
CA MET A 13 -7.87 10.73 1.51
C MET A 13 -8.14 9.78 0.34
N TYR A 14 -9.11 10.14 -0.50
CA TYR A 14 -9.39 9.42 -1.74
C TYR A 14 -8.24 9.64 -2.73
N ILE A 15 -7.54 8.56 -3.08
CA ILE A 15 -6.56 8.55 -4.17
C ILE A 15 -7.35 8.43 -5.48
N GLN A 16 -7.37 9.50 -6.28
CA GLN A 16 -7.79 9.41 -7.68
C GLN A 16 -6.63 8.83 -8.50
N GLU A 17 -6.84 7.69 -9.15
CA GLU A 17 -5.92 7.15 -10.14
C GLU A 17 -5.90 8.08 -11.37
N PRO A 18 -4.73 8.33 -11.99
CA PRO A 18 -4.67 9.11 -13.22
C PRO A 18 -5.28 8.29 -14.37
N GLU A 19 -6.38 8.78 -14.96
CA GLU A 19 -6.88 8.23 -16.21
C GLU A 19 -5.89 8.56 -17.34
N ASP A 20 -5.21 7.54 -17.84
CA ASP A 20 -4.36 7.62 -19.02
C ASP A 20 -5.22 7.93 -20.26
N GLY A 21 -4.95 9.07 -20.90
CA GLY A 21 -5.59 9.40 -22.16
C GLY A 21 -5.26 10.79 -22.68
N VAL A 22 -4.02 11.05 -23.10
CA VAL A 22 -3.72 12.23 -23.92
C VAL A 22 -2.94 11.89 -25.18
N THR A 23 -3.63 12.12 -26.29
CA THR A 23 -3.19 12.05 -27.67
C THR A 23 -2.15 13.13 -27.97
N VAL A 24 -1.09 12.74 -28.69
CA VAL A 24 -0.04 13.60 -29.22
C VAL A 24 -0.63 14.61 -30.21
N ILE A 25 -0.46 15.90 -29.94
CA ILE A 25 -0.59 16.97 -30.93
C ILE A 25 0.54 17.99 -30.72
N SER A 26 1.26 18.29 -31.80
CA SER A 26 2.19 19.42 -31.93
C SER A 26 2.16 19.85 -33.41
N PRO A 27 2.61 21.06 -33.78
CA PRO A 27 2.85 22.28 -33.01
C PRO A 27 2.15 23.51 -33.62
N VAL A 28 1.79 24.54 -32.83
CA VAL A 28 1.35 25.84 -33.37
C VAL A 28 1.98 27.01 -32.61
N ARG A 29 2.88 27.70 -33.33
CA ARG A 29 3.28 29.12 -33.28
C ARG A 29 3.54 29.79 -31.93
N GLU A 30 4.83 30.06 -31.73
CA GLU A 30 5.37 31.19 -30.96
C GLU A 30 4.69 32.52 -31.34
N LYS A 31 4.12 33.19 -30.34
CA LYS A 31 4.04 34.64 -30.29
C LYS A 31 4.57 35.10 -28.94
N ALA A 32 5.68 35.84 -29.00
CA ALA A 32 6.26 36.55 -27.89
C ALA A 32 5.27 37.62 -27.38
N VAL A 33 4.86 37.49 -26.12
CA VAL A 33 4.20 38.56 -25.37
C VAL A 33 5.13 38.93 -24.21
N LYS A 34 5.70 40.12 -24.29
CA LYS A 34 6.36 40.81 -23.18
C LYS A 34 5.29 41.12 -22.13
N ALA A 35 5.45 40.59 -20.92
CA ALA A 35 4.71 41.03 -19.75
C ALA A 35 5.68 41.61 -18.71
N GLU A 36 5.37 42.83 -18.28
CA GLU A 36 6.11 43.63 -17.32
C GLU A 36 5.99 43.04 -15.91
N ILE A 37 7.13 42.90 -15.24
CA ILE A 37 7.25 42.39 -13.87
C ILE A 37 6.97 43.57 -12.91
N SER A 38 5.79 43.54 -12.28
CA SER A 38 5.46 44.42 -11.15
C SER A 38 5.83 43.72 -9.84
N ALA A 39 6.76 44.34 -9.11
CA ALA A 39 7.25 43.91 -7.81
C ALA A 39 6.13 43.85 -6.76
N GLY A 40 5.73 42.64 -6.39
CA GLY A 40 4.73 42.37 -5.35
C GLY A 40 5.30 41.47 -4.25
N LYS A 41 5.79 42.12 -3.18
CA LYS A 41 5.75 41.70 -1.77
C LYS A 41 5.91 40.20 -1.45
N THR A 42 7.12 39.82 -1.07
CA THR A 42 7.47 38.51 -0.47
C THR A 42 6.74 38.33 0.86
N VAL A 43 5.65 37.57 0.86
CA VAL A 43 5.06 37.03 2.08
C VAL A 43 5.88 35.79 2.43
N LYS A 44 6.61 35.84 3.55
CA LYS A 44 7.24 34.66 4.15
C LYS A 44 6.12 33.74 4.61
N GLU A 45 5.87 32.71 3.81
CA GLU A 45 5.01 31.60 4.19
C GLU A 45 5.78 30.76 5.24
N GLU A 46 5.55 31.10 6.50
CA GLU A 46 5.98 30.29 7.64
C GLU A 46 5.14 29.01 7.60
N LYS A 47 5.67 28.00 6.91
CA LYS A 47 5.05 26.68 6.78
C LYS A 47 4.94 26.10 8.19
N ALA A 48 3.70 26.02 8.66
CA ALA A 48 3.37 25.52 10.00
C ALA A 48 4.07 24.18 10.25
N VAL A 49 4.83 24.14 11.34
CA VAL A 49 5.43 22.95 11.93
C VAL A 49 4.28 22.01 12.27
N GLY A 50 4.06 21.03 11.40
CA GLY A 50 3.00 20.04 11.53
C GLY A 50 3.16 19.26 12.82
N SER A 51 2.05 19.07 13.54
CA SER A 51 1.92 18.18 14.68
C SER A 51 2.60 16.85 14.38
N GLY A 52 3.76 16.65 15.01
CA GLY A 52 4.75 15.66 14.60
C GLY A 52 4.21 14.26 14.71
N CYS A 53 4.06 13.61 13.57
CA CYS A 53 4.09 12.17 13.52
C CYS A 53 5.43 11.72 14.12
N LEU A 54 5.40 10.98 15.24
CA LEU A 54 6.60 10.54 15.94
C LEU A 54 7.31 9.38 15.23
N MET A 55 6.67 8.79 14.22
CA MET A 55 7.22 7.68 13.46
C MET A 55 8.14 8.13 12.35
N SER A 56 9.19 7.33 12.15
CA SER A 56 10.25 7.56 11.18
C SER A 56 9.72 7.61 9.75
N VAL A 57 10.41 8.39 8.91
CA VAL A 57 10.28 8.36 7.45
C VAL A 57 10.18 6.92 6.94
N PRO A 58 9.20 6.58 6.07
CA PRO A 58 9.00 5.23 5.58
C PRO A 58 10.27 4.70 4.92
N GLN A 59 10.77 3.57 5.41
CA GLN A 59 11.99 2.96 4.90
C GLN A 59 11.66 1.94 3.80
N ARG A 60 12.64 1.73 2.92
CA ARG A 60 12.61 0.64 1.94
C ARG A 60 12.55 -0.69 2.68
N VAL A 61 11.67 -1.59 2.24
CA VAL A 61 11.51 -2.93 2.82
C VAL A 61 12.01 -4.03 1.90
N ILE A 62 12.19 -3.81 0.59
CA ILE A 62 12.73 -4.86 -0.29
C ILE A 62 14.27 -4.86 -0.24
N ASN A 63 14.84 -6.02 0.09
CA ASN A 63 16.26 -6.30 -0.08
C ASN A 63 16.60 -6.43 -1.58
N THR A 64 17.24 -5.41 -2.13
CA THR A 64 17.58 -5.36 -3.56
C THR A 64 18.69 -6.32 -3.99
N HIS A 65 19.39 -6.95 -3.05
CA HIS A 65 20.32 -8.03 -3.37
C HIS A 65 19.59 -9.34 -3.68
N VAL A 66 18.41 -9.54 -3.07
CA VAL A 66 17.56 -10.72 -3.32
C VAL A 66 16.61 -10.47 -4.50
N LEU A 67 15.99 -9.29 -4.55
CA LEU A 67 15.10 -8.87 -5.64
C LEU A 67 15.59 -7.55 -6.27
N PRO A 68 16.43 -7.61 -7.31
CA PRO A 68 16.92 -6.41 -7.99
C PRO A 68 15.82 -5.76 -8.84
N GLY A 69 16.03 -4.50 -9.23
CA GLY A 69 15.13 -3.79 -10.15
C GLY A 69 13.96 -3.07 -9.47
N VAL A 70 13.96 -3.00 -8.13
CA VAL A 70 12.94 -2.26 -7.37
C VAL A 70 13.10 -0.75 -7.57
N GLU A 71 12.00 -0.11 -7.95
CA GLU A 71 11.86 1.35 -7.93
C GLU A 71 11.29 1.79 -6.57
N TYR A 72 11.92 2.77 -5.94
CA TYR A 72 11.43 3.35 -4.68
C TYR A 72 11.08 4.82 -4.89
N ASN A 73 9.90 5.21 -4.43
CA ASN A 73 9.44 6.59 -4.39
C ASN A 73 8.83 6.91 -3.02
N GLN A 74 9.00 8.14 -2.54
CA GLN A 74 8.40 8.59 -1.30
C GLN A 74 7.58 9.86 -1.56
N VAL A 75 6.35 9.89 -1.06
CA VAL A 75 5.49 11.07 -1.08
C VAL A 75 4.98 11.28 0.34
N ASP A 76 5.33 12.42 0.93
CA ASP A 76 5.03 12.76 2.33
C ASP A 76 5.51 11.65 3.31
N LEU A 77 4.56 11.05 4.05
CA LEU A 77 4.78 9.97 5.02
C LEU A 77 4.49 8.58 4.43
N MET A 78 4.46 8.46 3.10
CA MET A 78 4.21 7.19 2.40
C MET A 78 5.41 6.80 1.52
N GLY A 79 5.86 5.56 1.67
CA GLY A 79 6.85 4.93 0.81
C GLY A 79 6.18 3.97 -0.16
N TYR A 80 6.61 3.99 -1.42
CA TYR A 80 6.11 3.15 -2.49
C TYR A 80 7.27 2.39 -3.12
N GLU A 81 7.16 1.07 -3.20
CA GLU A 81 8.15 0.21 -3.86
C GLU A 81 7.49 -0.61 -4.96
N LYS A 82 7.97 -0.47 -6.19
CA LYS A 82 7.43 -1.17 -7.36
C LYS A 82 8.44 -2.15 -7.91
N LEU A 83 7.97 -3.33 -8.28
CA LEU A 83 8.78 -4.39 -8.87
C LEU A 83 7.92 -5.25 -9.80
N ASP A 84 8.39 -5.52 -11.01
CA ASP A 84 7.85 -6.57 -11.86
C ASP A 84 8.52 -7.90 -11.49
N LEU A 85 7.73 -8.89 -11.10
CA LEU A 85 8.19 -10.21 -10.68
C LEU A 85 8.54 -11.08 -11.91
N PRO A 86 9.46 -12.06 -11.78
CA PRO A 86 9.81 -12.97 -12.89
C PRO A 86 8.63 -13.77 -13.45
N THR A 87 7.55 -13.89 -12.70
CA THR A 87 6.30 -14.54 -13.12
C THR A 87 5.45 -13.69 -14.06
N GLY A 88 5.82 -12.42 -14.29
CA GLY A 88 5.02 -11.43 -15.02
C GLY A 88 3.97 -10.72 -14.17
N ASP A 89 3.94 -10.98 -12.86
CA ASP A 89 3.07 -10.29 -11.91
C ASP A 89 3.74 -8.98 -11.47
N ARG A 90 2.96 -7.94 -11.18
CA ARG A 90 3.49 -6.68 -10.64
C ARG A 90 3.23 -6.59 -9.14
N LEU A 91 4.25 -6.20 -8.39
CA LEU A 91 4.18 -5.91 -6.97
C LEU A 91 4.33 -4.40 -6.74
N LEU A 92 3.39 -3.83 -5.97
CA LEU A 92 3.53 -2.54 -5.32
C LEU A 92 3.45 -2.74 -3.80
N ILE A 93 4.49 -2.34 -3.08
CA ILE A 93 4.47 -2.26 -1.62
C ILE A 93 4.22 -0.80 -1.22
N ILE A 94 3.29 -0.60 -0.30
CA ILE A 94 2.98 0.72 0.26
C ILE A 94 3.27 0.67 1.76
N ASN A 95 4.26 1.43 2.20
CA ASN A 95 4.62 1.63 3.59
C ASN A 95 4.03 2.95 4.07
N TRP A 96 3.08 2.90 5.01
CA TRP A 96 2.36 4.07 5.49
C TRP A 96 1.94 3.90 6.95
N GLY A 97 1.47 4.99 7.55
CA GLY A 97 0.96 5.01 8.92
C GLY A 97 1.71 6.00 9.81
N CYS A 98 1.11 6.32 10.95
CA CYS A 98 1.65 7.30 11.88
C CYS A 98 1.72 6.80 13.32
N GLU A 99 0.59 6.48 13.97
CA GLU A 99 0.65 5.77 15.26
C GLU A 99 0.85 4.25 15.08
N SER A 100 0.44 3.73 13.94
CA SER A 100 0.57 2.33 13.54
C SER A 100 1.42 2.19 12.28
N TYR A 101 2.14 1.08 12.17
CA TYR A 101 2.87 0.71 10.96
C TYR A 101 1.97 -0.13 10.05
N HIS A 102 1.74 0.33 8.82
CA HIS A 102 1.01 -0.40 7.80
C HIS A 102 1.90 -0.73 6.61
N LEU A 103 1.85 -1.98 6.19
CA LEU A 103 2.53 -2.45 4.99
C LEU A 103 1.53 -3.17 4.09
N THR A 104 1.17 -2.53 2.98
CA THR A 104 0.25 -3.08 1.99
C THR A 104 1.04 -3.72 0.85
N PHE A 105 0.79 -4.99 0.58
CA PHE A 105 1.26 -5.71 -0.58
C PHE A 105 0.14 -5.74 -1.62
N ARG A 106 0.34 -5.00 -2.72
CA ARG A 106 -0.55 -4.98 -3.88
C ARG A 106 0.06 -5.81 -4.99
N PHE A 107 -0.64 -6.88 -5.37
CA PHE A 107 -0.29 -7.70 -6.52
C PHE A 107 -1.25 -7.43 -7.67
N GLU A 108 -0.71 -7.21 -8.85
CA GLU A 108 -1.46 -7.22 -10.10
C GLU A 108 -1.05 -8.45 -10.90
N THR A 109 -2.02 -9.29 -11.27
CA THR A 109 -1.76 -10.56 -11.95
C THR A 109 -2.83 -10.87 -12.97
N SER A 110 -2.41 -11.49 -14.09
CA SER A 110 -3.31 -12.00 -15.13
C SER A 110 -3.35 -13.54 -15.20
N ARG A 111 -2.70 -14.23 -14.26
CA ARG A 111 -2.45 -15.67 -14.34
C ARG A 111 -3.61 -16.54 -13.86
N PHE A 112 -4.54 -15.97 -13.09
CA PHE A 112 -5.53 -16.75 -12.32
C PHE A 112 -6.99 -16.51 -12.73
N GLY A 113 -7.21 -15.74 -13.81
CA GLY A 113 -8.54 -15.34 -14.27
C GLY A 113 -9.17 -14.25 -13.40
N THR A 114 -10.43 -13.91 -13.70
CA THR A 114 -11.14 -12.75 -13.12
C THR A 114 -12.37 -13.11 -12.29
N ASP A 115 -12.63 -14.41 -12.05
CA ASP A 115 -13.74 -14.86 -11.19
C ASP A 115 -13.41 -14.59 -9.70
N THR A 116 -13.82 -13.43 -9.21
CA THR A 116 -13.59 -12.97 -7.83
C THR A 116 -14.56 -13.58 -6.81
N SER A 117 -15.53 -14.40 -7.24
CA SER A 117 -16.49 -15.04 -6.33
C SER A 117 -15.86 -16.16 -5.48
N ARG A 118 -14.71 -16.68 -5.91
CA ARG A 118 -14.01 -17.81 -5.28
C ARG A 118 -13.05 -17.35 -4.18
N VAL A 119 -13.58 -16.75 -3.13
CA VAL A 119 -12.80 -16.12 -2.05
C VAL A 119 -11.68 -17.02 -1.50
N ARG A 120 -12.00 -18.28 -1.20
CA ARG A 120 -11.03 -19.29 -0.72
C ARG A 120 -9.86 -19.51 -1.69
N GLN A 121 -10.13 -19.52 -2.99
CA GLN A 121 -9.08 -19.65 -4.02
C GLN A 121 -8.18 -18.42 -4.00
N TRP A 122 -8.74 -17.23 -3.85
CA TRP A 122 -7.97 -15.98 -3.81
C TRP A 122 -7.07 -15.87 -2.58
N TYR A 123 -7.51 -16.32 -1.41
CA TYR A 123 -6.61 -16.45 -0.25
C TYR A 123 -5.45 -17.41 -0.54
N SER A 124 -5.71 -18.53 -1.22
CA SER A 124 -4.65 -19.49 -1.59
C SER A 124 -3.69 -18.95 -2.66
N ILE A 125 -4.14 -18.04 -3.52
CA ILE A 125 -3.28 -17.33 -4.49
C ILE A 125 -2.45 -16.28 -3.75
N LEU A 126 -3.08 -15.51 -2.86
CA LEU A 126 -2.38 -14.52 -2.05
C LEU A 126 -1.24 -15.17 -1.24
N THR A 127 -1.46 -16.32 -0.60
CA THR A 127 -0.39 -16.99 0.16
C THR A 127 0.78 -17.40 -0.73
N GLN A 128 0.53 -17.88 -1.96
CA GLN A 128 1.59 -18.20 -2.93
C GLN A 128 2.39 -16.96 -3.30
N LEU A 129 1.73 -15.84 -3.57
CA LEU A 129 2.39 -14.57 -3.91
C LEU A 129 3.21 -14.03 -2.74
N LEU A 130 2.67 -14.07 -1.52
CA LEU A 130 3.39 -13.69 -0.30
C LEU A 130 4.61 -14.58 -0.06
N TYR A 131 4.49 -15.90 -0.24
CA TYR A 131 5.62 -16.84 -0.11
C TYR A 131 6.77 -16.52 -1.07
N VAL A 132 6.46 -16.09 -2.30
CA VAL A 132 7.48 -15.75 -3.31
C VAL A 132 8.31 -14.55 -2.86
N ILE A 133 7.69 -13.55 -2.24
CA ILE A 133 8.35 -12.29 -1.90
C ILE A 133 8.95 -12.29 -0.49
N GLU A 134 8.41 -13.08 0.44
CA GLU A 134 8.81 -13.11 1.86
C GLU A 134 10.32 -13.08 2.12
N PRO A 135 11.16 -13.90 1.47
CA PRO A 135 12.60 -13.94 1.76
C PRO A 135 13.34 -12.65 1.36
N ALA A 136 12.71 -11.78 0.58
CA ALA A 136 13.27 -10.51 0.15
C ALA A 136 12.75 -9.32 0.97
N ILE A 137 11.82 -9.52 1.90
CA ILE A 137 11.23 -8.42 2.68
C ILE A 137 11.95 -8.27 4.03
N GLU A 138 12.58 -7.12 4.22
CA GLU A 138 13.19 -6.64 5.46
C GLU A 138 12.23 -5.67 6.15
N SER A 139 11.31 -6.19 6.96
CA SER A 139 10.27 -5.41 7.61
C SER A 139 9.95 -5.94 9.01
N PRO A 140 9.44 -5.09 9.94
CA PRO A 140 8.95 -5.56 11.23
C PRO A 140 7.73 -6.51 11.10
N VAL A 141 6.96 -6.44 10.00
CA VAL A 141 5.83 -7.36 9.79
C VAL A 141 6.32 -8.78 9.53
N LYS A 142 5.66 -9.75 10.14
CA LYS A 142 5.98 -11.17 9.99
C LYS A 142 5.08 -11.79 8.92
N ILE A 143 5.50 -11.69 7.66
CA ILE A 143 4.73 -12.20 6.51
C ILE A 143 4.39 -13.69 6.69
N GLN A 144 5.35 -14.49 7.14
CA GLN A 144 5.11 -15.91 7.40
C GLN A 144 3.98 -16.15 8.42
N GLN A 145 3.86 -15.33 9.46
CA GLN A 145 2.74 -15.44 10.41
C GLN A 145 1.40 -15.11 9.74
N GLY A 146 1.36 -14.12 8.84
CA GLY A 146 0.16 -13.83 8.05
C GLY A 146 -0.24 -14.99 7.13
N ILE A 147 0.74 -15.62 6.49
CA ILE A 147 0.53 -16.82 5.68
C ILE A 147 -0.05 -17.96 6.54
N ASP A 148 0.53 -18.21 7.71
CA ASP A 148 0.07 -19.25 8.63
C ASP A 148 -1.36 -18.97 9.13
N GLU A 149 -1.67 -17.70 9.41
CA GLU A 149 -3.01 -17.27 9.83
C GLU A 149 -4.05 -17.43 8.73
N ILE A 150 -3.72 -17.08 7.47
CA ILE A 150 -4.58 -17.38 6.32
C ILE A 150 -4.84 -18.88 6.24
N GLN A 151 -3.81 -19.71 6.35
CA GLN A 151 -3.97 -21.17 6.28
C GLN A 151 -4.85 -21.69 7.42
N ARG A 152 -4.74 -21.14 8.64
CA ARG A 152 -5.60 -21.48 9.77
C ARG A 152 -7.03 -21.04 9.52
N TYR A 153 -7.24 -19.81 9.06
CA TYR A 153 -8.54 -19.25 8.71
C TYR A 153 -9.25 -20.12 7.67
N LEU A 154 -8.54 -20.54 6.62
CA LEU A 154 -9.08 -21.42 5.59
C LEU A 154 -9.45 -22.82 6.12
N LYS A 155 -8.82 -23.33 7.18
CA LYS A 155 -9.14 -24.65 7.76
C LYS A 155 -10.38 -24.65 8.65
N GLN A 156 -10.98 -23.49 8.94
CA GLN A 156 -12.19 -23.42 9.75
C GLN A 156 -13.41 -23.85 8.93
N ASP A 157 -14.02 -24.97 9.28
CA ASP A 157 -15.21 -25.50 8.59
C ASP A 157 -16.52 -24.77 8.93
N SER A 158 -16.50 -23.93 9.97
CA SER A 158 -17.70 -23.36 10.60
C SER A 158 -18.20 -22.05 10.00
N MET A 159 -17.41 -21.38 9.14
CA MET A 159 -17.78 -20.07 8.59
C MET A 159 -17.45 -19.95 7.10
N PRO A 160 -18.30 -19.28 6.31
CA PRO A 160 -17.94 -18.92 4.95
C PRO A 160 -16.73 -17.98 4.96
N VAL A 161 -15.76 -18.26 4.11
CA VAL A 161 -14.56 -17.43 3.94
C VAL A 161 -14.97 -16.12 3.27
N ALA A 162 -14.59 -14.98 3.85
CA ALA A 162 -14.91 -13.65 3.37
C ALA A 162 -13.66 -12.76 3.23
N TYR A 163 -13.77 -11.73 2.40
CA TYR A 163 -12.79 -10.64 2.33
C TYR A 163 -12.94 -9.70 3.52
N ASP A 164 -11.95 -8.82 3.72
CA ASP A 164 -11.98 -7.73 4.69
C ASP A 164 -12.11 -8.21 6.15
N VAL A 165 -11.83 -9.49 6.40
CA VAL A 165 -11.81 -10.07 7.74
C VAL A 165 -10.44 -9.82 8.36
N PRO A 166 -10.35 -9.09 9.49
CA PRO A 166 -9.08 -8.91 10.18
C PRO A 166 -8.63 -10.24 10.79
N LEU A 167 -7.42 -10.65 10.43
CA LEU A 167 -6.75 -11.83 10.95
C LEU A 167 -5.70 -11.38 11.97
N THR A 168 -5.89 -11.78 13.23
CA THR A 168 -4.94 -11.43 14.31
C THR A 168 -3.66 -12.25 14.16
N LEU A 169 -2.51 -11.58 14.13
CA LEU A 169 -1.22 -12.22 14.14
C LEU A 169 -0.73 -12.30 15.59
N HIS A 170 -0.53 -13.52 16.08
CA HIS A 170 -0.08 -13.73 17.45
C HIS A 170 1.37 -13.24 17.63
N GLN A 171 1.52 -12.06 18.23
CA GLN A 171 2.78 -11.51 18.71
C GLN A 171 2.65 -11.18 20.19
N ASP A 172 3.68 -11.52 20.97
CA ASP A 172 3.62 -11.58 22.43
C ASP A 172 3.07 -10.31 23.09
N SER A 173 3.49 -9.13 22.64
CA SER A 173 3.19 -7.84 23.29
C SER A 173 2.80 -6.72 22.32
N VAL A 174 2.56 -7.05 21.05
CA VAL A 174 2.26 -6.06 20.01
C VAL A 174 0.98 -6.49 19.29
N LEU A 175 0.04 -5.58 19.10
CA LEU A 175 -1.14 -5.86 18.29
C LEU A 175 -0.69 -5.88 16.83
N SER A 176 -0.63 -7.08 16.26
CA SER A 176 -0.41 -7.25 14.84
C SER A 176 -1.59 -7.95 14.19
N GLY A 177 -1.90 -7.54 12.97
CA GLY A 177 -3.00 -8.09 12.20
C GLY A 177 -2.70 -8.03 10.71
N MET A 178 -3.49 -8.77 9.94
CA MET A 178 -3.56 -8.58 8.50
C MET A 178 -5.00 -8.56 8.01
N VAL A 179 -5.23 -7.87 6.90
CA VAL A 179 -6.51 -7.86 6.18
C VAL A 179 -6.22 -8.20 4.71
N PHE A 180 -6.99 -9.12 4.15
CA PHE A 180 -7.03 -9.34 2.70
C PHE A 180 -8.27 -8.66 2.13
N GLU A 181 -8.07 -7.61 1.34
CA GLU A 181 -9.15 -6.85 0.73
C GLU A 181 -9.84 -7.63 -0.39
N GLN A 182 -11.05 -7.21 -0.74
CA GLN A 182 -11.74 -7.74 -1.91
C GLN A 182 -10.89 -7.61 -3.19
N VAL A 183 -10.75 -8.73 -3.90
CA VAL A 183 -10.05 -8.77 -5.20
C VAL A 183 -10.79 -7.90 -6.21
N LYS A 184 -10.03 -7.03 -6.89
CA LYS A 184 -10.58 -6.09 -7.88
C LYS A 184 -10.20 -6.53 -9.28
N VAL A 185 -11.15 -6.47 -10.21
CA VAL A 185 -10.89 -6.70 -11.64
C VAL A 185 -10.33 -5.41 -12.23
N LEU A 186 -9.15 -5.48 -12.84
CA LEU A 186 -8.49 -4.33 -13.49
C LEU A 186 -8.76 -4.26 -15.01
N GLY A 187 -9.26 -5.35 -15.59
CA GLY A 187 -9.61 -5.46 -17.01
C GLY A 187 -10.06 -6.88 -17.32
N ASP A 188 -10.13 -7.24 -18.61
CA ASP A 188 -10.67 -8.54 -19.03
C ASP A 188 -9.89 -9.75 -18.48
N THR A 189 -8.59 -9.57 -18.24
CA THR A 189 -7.68 -10.66 -17.88
C THR A 189 -6.92 -10.44 -16.58
N ALA A 190 -7.01 -9.26 -15.97
CA ALA A 190 -6.15 -8.87 -14.85
C ALA A 190 -6.95 -8.58 -13.58
N VAL A 191 -6.35 -8.92 -12.44
CA VAL A 191 -6.90 -8.63 -11.12
C VAL A 191 -5.87 -7.99 -10.21
N ARG A 192 -6.37 -7.33 -9.16
CA ARG A 192 -5.62 -6.74 -8.06
C ARG A 192 -5.94 -7.44 -6.76
N LEU A 193 -4.90 -7.81 -6.02
CA LEU A 193 -4.99 -8.37 -4.67
C LEU A 193 -4.25 -7.43 -3.72
N ASP A 194 -4.93 -6.94 -2.68
CA ASP A 194 -4.34 -6.06 -1.67
C ASP A 194 -4.34 -6.77 -0.30
N ALA A 195 -3.16 -6.98 0.29
CA ALA A 195 -3.02 -7.50 1.64
C ALA A 195 -2.28 -6.50 2.52
N THR A 196 -2.93 -6.01 3.58
CA THR A 196 -2.36 -5.01 4.48
C THR A 196 -2.01 -5.65 5.81
N PHE A 197 -0.75 -5.56 6.20
CA PHE A 197 -0.26 -5.92 7.52
C PHE A 197 -0.22 -4.66 8.39
N THR A 198 -0.66 -4.80 9.63
CA THR A 198 -0.67 -3.71 10.62
C THR A 198 0.10 -4.15 11.86
N ILE A 199 0.86 -3.22 12.42
CA ILE A 199 1.49 -3.32 13.75
C ILE A 199 1.15 -2.05 14.52
N SER A 200 0.60 -2.20 15.71
CA SER A 200 0.30 -1.10 16.62
C SER A 200 0.85 -1.39 18.01
N GLU A 201 1.49 -0.39 18.62
CA GLU A 201 1.83 -0.43 20.04
C GLU A 201 0.53 -0.34 20.87
N ILE A 202 0.50 -1.05 22.00
CA ILE A 202 -0.62 -1.07 22.97
C ILE A 202 -0.37 -0.04 24.06
#